data_AF-A0A8X6XD08-F1
#
_entry.id   AF-A0A8X6XD08-F1
#
_cell.length_a   1.000
_cell.length_b   1.000
_cell.length_c   1.000
_cell.angle_alpha   90.00
_cell.angle_beta   90.00
_cell.angle_gamma   90.00
#
_symmetry.space_group_name_H-M   'P 1'
#
loop_
_entity.id
_entity.type
_entity.pdbx_description
1 polymer ?
#
loop_
_entity_poly.entity_id
_entity_poly.type
_entity_poly.pdbx_seq_one_letter_code
_entity_poly.pdbx_strand_id
1 'polypeptide(L)'
;MLSMYIDMEQTNWDEIPPFVTFAYNTAKQEITGYTPFYLLHGREAETTLDTVFPYIADGSENDYVSRLITRAEEFRQLARIRTLEAQLSDKTRYDARHQCIIPTWRTSLGFYAC
;
A
#
# COMPACT_ATOMS: atom_id res chain seq x y z
N MET A 1 5.64 -6.65 12.79
CA MET A 1 6.83 -6.41 11.95
C MET A 1 7.85 -5.51 12.65
N LEU A 2 7.43 -4.40 13.26
CA LEU A 2 8.35 -3.49 13.95
C LEU A 2 9.10 -4.12 15.14
N SER A 3 8.46 -5.05 15.86
CA SER A 3 9.03 -5.79 17.00
C SER A 3 10.28 -6.61 16.67
N MET A 4 10.61 -6.84 15.39
CA MET A 4 11.84 -7.53 14.99
C MET A 4 13.08 -6.63 15.03
N TYR A 5 12.88 -5.31 15.07
CA TYR A 5 13.94 -4.29 15.01
C TYR A 5 14.04 -3.45 16.29
N ILE A 6 13.09 -3.61 17.20
CA ILE A 6 13.10 -2.96 18.52
C ILE A 6 13.92 -3.84 19.46
N ASP A 7 14.79 -3.20 20.24
CA ASP A 7 15.60 -3.89 21.24
C ASP A 7 14.73 -4.47 22.38
N MET A 8 15.25 -5.42 23.14
CA MET A 8 14.54 -6.05 24.25
C MET A 8 14.07 -5.04 25.29
N GLU A 9 14.86 -3.98 25.52
CA GLU A 9 14.55 -2.89 26.45
C GLU A 9 13.63 -1.82 25.84
N GLN A 10 13.28 -1.94 24.56
CA GLN A 10 12.45 -0.99 23.80
C GLN A 10 12.93 0.47 23.90
N THR A 11 14.23 0.69 23.93
CA THR A 11 14.83 2.02 24.08
C THR A 11 15.05 2.73 22.75
N ASN A 12 15.05 2.00 21.62
CA ASN A 12 15.37 2.50 20.28
C ASN A 12 14.14 2.62 19.36
N TRP A 13 12.92 2.46 19.88
CA TRP A 13 11.71 2.37 19.05
C TRP A 13 11.43 3.64 18.24
N ASP A 14 11.96 4.79 18.66
CA ASP A 14 11.85 6.11 18.05
C ASP A 14 12.87 6.33 16.91
N GLU A 15 13.95 5.55 16.86
CA GLU A 15 14.95 5.61 15.80
C GLU A 15 14.59 4.77 14.56
N ILE A 16 13.79 3.71 14.74
CA ILE A 16 13.40 2.76 13.69
C ILE A 16 12.38 3.31 12.66
N PRO A 17 11.40 4.18 13.00
CA PRO A 17 10.31 4.58 12.10
C PRO A 17 10.77 5.19 10.76
N PRO A 18 11.83 6.02 10.67
CA PRO A 18 12.33 6.52 9.39
C PRO A 18 12.73 5.40 8.43
N PHE A 19 13.41 4.36 8.93
CA PHE A 19 13.86 3.23 8.12
C PHE A 19 12.69 2.38 7.61
N VAL A 20 11.72 2.11 8.48
CA VAL A 20 10.52 1.35 8.10
C VAL A 20 9.66 2.13 7.12
N THR A 21 9.54 3.45 7.30
CA THR A 21 8.80 4.31 6.39
C THR A 21 9.45 4.31 5.01
N PHE A 22 10.77 4.41 4.94
CA PHE A 22 11.51 4.32 3.68
C PHE A 22 11.31 2.96 3.00
N ALA A 23 11.49 1.85 3.74
CA ALA A 23 11.29 0.52 3.22
C ALA A 23 9.86 0.29 2.71
N TYR A 24 8.86 0.76 3.45
CA TYR A 24 7.46 0.65 3.05
C TYR A 24 7.14 1.47 1.80
N ASN A 25 7.68 2.69 1.70
CA ASN A 25 7.44 3.58 0.56
C ASN A 25 8.11 3.11 -0.73
N THR A 26 9.21 2.36 -0.63
CA THR A 26 9.99 1.86 -1.77
C THR A 26 9.72 0.39 -2.11
N ALA A 27 9.10 -0.37 -1.21
CA ALA A 27 8.68 -1.73 -1.50
C ALA A 27 7.42 -1.78 -2.37
N LYS A 28 7.41 -2.68 -3.33
CA LYS A 28 6.23 -2.95 -4.16
C LYS A 28 5.17 -3.65 -3.30
N GLN A 29 3.98 -3.04 -3.20
CA GLN A 29 2.87 -3.66 -2.48
C GLN A 29 2.20 -4.73 -3.34
N GLU A 30 1.81 -5.83 -2.73
CA GLU A 30 1.16 -6.96 -3.43
C GLU A 30 -0.19 -6.54 -4.05
N ILE A 31 -1.03 -5.84 -3.29
CA ILE A 31 -2.38 -5.44 -3.73
C ILE A 31 -2.31 -4.45 -4.89
N THR A 32 -1.62 -3.32 -4.69
CA THR A 32 -1.57 -2.27 -5.72
C THR A 32 -0.65 -2.69 -6.87
N GLY A 33 0.38 -3.48 -6.59
CA GLY A 33 1.42 -3.87 -7.54
C GLY A 33 2.40 -2.74 -7.86
N TYR A 34 2.45 -1.67 -7.05
CA TYR A 34 3.34 -0.53 -7.22
C TYR A 34 3.92 -0.09 -5.88
N THR A 35 4.98 0.72 -5.92
CA THR A 35 5.54 1.34 -4.70
C THR A 35 4.64 2.52 -4.28
N PRO A 36 4.38 2.74 -2.97
CA PRO A 36 3.61 3.90 -2.52
C PRO A 36 4.22 5.23 -2.97
N PHE A 37 5.56 5.32 -2.98
CA PHE A 37 6.27 6.49 -3.46
C PHE A 37 5.97 6.80 -4.93
N TYR A 38 5.97 5.78 -5.79
CA TYR A 38 5.65 5.94 -7.20
C TYR A 38 4.21 6.43 -7.41
N LEU A 39 3.25 5.86 -6.68
CA LEU A 39 1.85 6.30 -6.79
C LEU A 39 1.66 7.77 -6.35
N LEU A 40 2.47 8.26 -5.41
CA LEU A 40 2.39 9.64 -4.96
C LEU A 40 3.11 10.59 -5.94
N HIS A 41 4.37 10.29 -6.29
CA HIS A 41 5.26 11.20 -7.00
C HIS A 41 5.36 10.95 -8.52
N GLY A 42 4.85 9.84 -9.03
CA GLY A 42 4.92 9.46 -10.44
C GLY A 42 6.31 9.01 -10.92
N ARG A 43 7.28 8.91 -10.01
CA ARG A 43 8.65 8.43 -10.25
C ARG A 43 9.07 7.51 -9.11
N GLU A 44 10.04 6.62 -9.36
CA GLU A 44 10.62 5.80 -8.29
C GLU A 44 11.48 6.65 -7.34
N ALA A 45 11.63 6.19 -6.11
CA ALA A 45 12.48 6.85 -5.13
C ALA A 45 13.95 6.67 -5.51
N GLU A 46 14.72 7.76 -5.51
CA GLU A 46 16.16 7.70 -5.70
C GLU A 46 16.81 7.12 -4.45
N THR A 47 17.59 6.06 -4.64
CA THR A 47 18.38 5.44 -3.58
C THR A 47 19.82 5.92 -3.64
N THR A 48 20.56 5.72 -2.56
CA THR A 48 22.00 6.05 -2.52
C THR A 48 22.78 5.35 -3.64
N LEU A 49 22.37 4.15 -4.05
CA LEU A 49 22.98 3.44 -5.18
C LEU A 49 22.77 4.18 -6.51
N ASP A 50 21.58 4.74 -6.74
CA ASP A 50 21.27 5.49 -7.97
C ASP A 50 22.09 6.78 -8.07
N THR A 51 22.43 7.39 -6.93
CA THR A 51 23.29 8.58 -6.90
C THR A 51 24.77 8.26 -7.18
N VAL A 52 25.24 7.09 -6.76
CA VAL A 52 26.62 6.62 -7.01
C VAL A 52 26.79 6.14 -8.45
N PHE A 53 25.73 5.58 -9.04
CA PHE A 53 25.71 5.07 -10.41
C PHE A 53 24.62 5.77 -11.24
N PRO A 54 24.82 7.05 -11.62
CA PRO A 54 23.81 7.82 -12.32
C PRO A 54 23.52 7.24 -13.70
N TYR A 55 22.25 6.93 -13.95
CA TYR A 55 21.76 6.58 -15.28
C TYR A 55 21.28 7.84 -16.01
N ILE A 56 21.93 8.18 -17.12
CA ILE A 56 21.54 9.31 -17.97
C ILE A 56 20.75 8.74 -19.15
N ALA A 57 19.46 9.10 -19.24
CA ALA A 57 18.63 8.76 -20.38
C ALA A 57 18.70 9.86 -21.45
N ASP A 58 19.02 9.48 -22.69
CA ASP A 58 19.04 10.39 -23.83
C ASP A 58 17.59 10.71 -24.29
N GLY A 59 17.01 11.82 -23.82
CA GLY A 59 15.65 12.19 -24.20
C GLY A 59 15.33 13.67 -24.05
N SER A 60 14.55 14.21 -24.99
CA SER A 60 14.08 15.61 -24.92
C SER A 60 13.17 15.81 -23.69
N GLU A 61 13.51 16.80 -22.88
CA GLU A 61 13.00 16.97 -21.51
C GLU A 61 11.46 17.20 -21.42
N ASN A 62 10.83 17.73 -22.47
CA ASN A 62 9.41 18.11 -22.44
C ASN A 62 8.43 16.95 -22.78
N ASP A 63 8.80 16.05 -23.72
CA ASP A 63 8.02 14.82 -23.99
C ASP A 63 8.02 13.87 -22.78
N TYR A 64 9.14 13.86 -22.05
CA TYR A 64 9.33 12.99 -20.90
C TYR A 64 8.35 13.30 -19.75
N VAL A 65 8.19 14.57 -19.39
CA VAL A 65 7.35 14.98 -18.25
C VAL A 65 5.88 14.66 -18.50
N SER A 66 5.36 14.98 -19.69
CA SER A 66 3.96 14.70 -20.02
C SER A 66 3.65 13.20 -19.98
N ARG A 67 4.54 12.36 -20.52
CA ARG A 67 4.41 10.90 -20.45
C ARG A 67 4.49 10.35 -19.04
N LEU A 68 5.31 10.95 -18.17
CA LEU A 68 5.43 10.56 -16.77
C LEU A 68 4.13 10.80 -16.00
N ILE A 69 3.51 11.98 -16.20
CA ILE A 69 2.23 12.34 -15.57
C ILE A 69 1.12 11.37 -16.00
N THR A 70 0.95 11.18 -17.32
CA THR A 70 -0.09 10.30 -17.85
C THR A 70 0.04 8.87 -17.30
N ARG A 71 1.25 8.31 -17.30
CA ARG A 71 1.51 6.98 -16.74
C ARG A 71 1.20 6.91 -15.25
N ALA A 72 1.61 7.91 -14.48
CA ALA A 72 1.34 7.95 -13.04
C ALA A 72 -0.17 7.94 -12.75
N GLU A 73 -0.97 8.65 -13.54
CA GLU A 73 -2.43 8.63 -13.43
C GLU A 73 -3.03 7.26 -13.80
N GLU A 74 -2.60 6.66 -14.91
CA GLU A 74 -3.04 5.31 -15.31
C GLU A 74 -2.77 4.28 -14.20
N PHE A 75 -1.58 4.33 -13.62
CA PHE A 75 -1.20 3.42 -12.53
C PHE A 75 -1.98 3.66 -11.25
N ARG A 76 -2.32 4.91 -10.91
CA ARG A 76 -3.23 5.21 -9.77
C ARG A 76 -4.61 4.62 -10.00
N GLN A 77 -5.16 4.72 -11.22
CA GLN A 77 -6.46 4.12 -11.54
C GLN A 77 -6.41 2.60 -11.39
N LEU A 78 -5.34 1.97 -11.90
CA LEU A 78 -5.16 0.52 -11.77
C LEU A 78 -5.01 0.08 -10.31
N ALA A 79 -4.22 0.80 -9.52
CA ALA A 79 -4.05 0.54 -8.09
C ALA A 79 -5.40 0.65 -7.35
N ARG A 80 -6.23 1.63 -7.72
CA ARG A 80 -7.58 1.78 -7.17
C ARG A 80 -8.46 0.58 -7.47
N ILE A 81 -8.50 0.11 -8.72
CA ILE A 81 -9.28 -1.06 -9.12
C ILE A 81 -8.85 -2.29 -8.33
N ARG A 82 -7.55 -2.58 -8.28
CA ARG A 82 -7.01 -3.73 -7.54
C ARG A 82 -7.32 -3.67 -6.04
N THR A 83 -7.23 -2.47 -5.45
CA THR A 83 -7.55 -2.27 -4.03
C THR A 83 -9.02 -2.59 -3.76
N LEU A 84 -9.93 -2.17 -4.64
CA LEU A 84 -11.36 -2.47 -4.51
C LEU A 84 -11.63 -3.98 -4.66
N GLU A 85 -11.01 -4.64 -5.64
CA GLU A 85 -11.13 -6.08 -5.85
C GLU A 85 -10.62 -6.89 -4.64
N ALA A 86 -9.47 -6.49 -4.08
CA ALA A 86 -8.93 -7.08 -2.87
C ALA A 86 -9.87 -6.88 -1.67
N GLN A 87 -10.41 -5.67 -1.49
CA GLN A 87 -11.39 -5.39 -0.43
C GLN A 87 -12.65 -6.25 -0.55
N LEU A 88 -13.17 -6.43 -1.77
CA LEU A 88 -14.32 -7.28 -2.00
C LEU A 88 -14.01 -8.76 -1.67
N SER A 89 -12.85 -9.24 -2.09
CA SER A 89 -12.40 -10.61 -1.81
C SER A 89 -12.14 -10.85 -0.32
N ASP A 90 -11.61 -9.85 0.38
CA ASP A 90 -11.39 -9.90 1.82
C ASP A 90 -12.71 -9.87 2.58
N LYS A 91 -13.67 -9.05 2.12
CA LYS A 91 -15.04 -9.02 2.68
C LYS A 91 -15.72 -10.37 2.54
N THR A 92 -15.73 -10.97 1.35
CA THR A 92 -16.38 -12.29 1.16
C THR A 92 -15.74 -13.37 2.02
N ARG A 93 -14.40 -13.36 2.14
CA ARG A 93 -13.67 -14.28 3.04
C ARG A 93 -13.99 -14.04 4.51
N TYR A 94 -14.13 -12.78 4.92
CA TYR A 94 -14.50 -12.41 6.29
C TYR A 94 -15.94 -12.84 6.61
N ASP A 95 -16.89 -12.50 5.73
CA ASP A 95 -18.32 -12.83 5.87
C ASP A 95 -18.55 -14.34 5.93
N ALA A 96 -17.80 -15.13 5.15
CA ALA A 96 -17.87 -16.59 5.18
C ALA A 96 -17.35 -17.20 6.49
N ARG A 97 -16.43 -16.53 7.20
CA ARG A 97 -15.84 -17.01 8.45
C ARG A 97 -16.54 -16.47 9.70
N HIS A 98 -17.15 -15.30 9.60
CA HIS A 98 -17.83 -14.68 10.73
C HIS A 98 -19.23 -15.26 10.90
N GLN A 99 -19.49 -15.81 12.08
CA GLN A 99 -20.85 -16.16 12.47
C GLN A 99 -21.64 -14.88 12.69
N CYS A 100 -22.86 -14.85 12.15
CA CYS A 100 -23.81 -13.80 12.44
C CYS A 100 -24.10 -13.74 13.94
N ILE A 101 -23.60 -12.71 14.62
CA ILE A 101 -23.96 -12.44 16.02
C ILE A 101 -25.31 -11.74 15.97
N ILE A 102 -26.40 -12.49 16.10
CA ILE A 102 -27.74 -11.93 16.23
C ILE A 102 -27.84 -11.29 17.62
N PRO A 103 -28.01 -9.96 17.73
CA PRO A 103 -28.18 -9.32 19.03
C PRO A 103 -29.43 -9.85 19.72
N THR A 104 -29.38 -10.04 21.05
CA THR A 104 -30.46 -10.65 21.84
C THR A 104 -31.79 -9.89 21.79
N TRP A 105 -31.81 -8.61 21.41
CA TRP A 105 -33.04 -7.83 21.20
C TRP A 105 -33.71 -8.08 19.83
N ARG A 106 -33.00 -8.72 18.88
CA ARG A 106 -33.53 -9.06 17.54
C ARG A 106 -34.19 -10.44 17.54
N THR A 107 -33.71 -11.36 18.37
CA THR A 107 -34.37 -12.66 18.61
C THR A 107 -35.72 -12.49 19.32
N SER A 108 -35.87 -11.48 20.21
CA SER A 108 -37.16 -11.19 20.87
C SER A 108 -38.25 -10.66 19.93
N LEU A 109 -37.88 -10.18 18.74
CA LEU A 109 -38.81 -9.71 17.70
C LEU A 109 -39.12 -10.77 16.64
N GLY A 110 -38.61 -12.01 16.80
CA GLY A 110 -38.91 -13.12 15.89
C GLY A 110 -38.20 -13.05 14.52
N PHE A 111 -37.19 -12.18 14.37
CA PHE A 111 -36.40 -12.09 13.15
C PHE A 111 -35.10 -12.90 13.30
N TYR A 112 -35.04 -14.05 12.64
CA TYR A 112 -33.90 -14.98 12.64
C TYR A 112 -33.10 -14.97 11.32
N ALA A 113 -33.11 -13.85 10.61
CA ALA A 113 -32.28 -13.67 9.42
C ALA A 113 -31.06 -12.80 9.77
N CYS A 114 -29.88 -13.33 9.42
CA CYS A 114 -28.87 -12.50 8.77
C CYS A 114 -29.25 -12.44 7.28
#